data_AF-A0A7Y2PB09-F1
#
_entry.id   AF-A0A7Y2PB09-F1
#
_cell.length_a   1.000
_cell.length_b   1.000
_cell.length_c   1.000
_cell.angle_alpha   90.00
_cell.angle_beta   90.00
_cell.angle_gamma   90.00
#
_symmetry.space_group_name_H-M   'P 1'
#
loop_
_entity.id
_entity.type
_entity.pdbx_description
1 polymer ?
#
loop_
_entity_poly.entity_id
_entity_poly.type
_entity_poly.pdbx_seq_one_letter_code
_entity_poly.pdbx_strand_id
1 'polypeptide(L)' 'MEGLGFRRSHEAEIFVSHLAGIPRSRLSLDAGREVGDLTVALRSLLRRRFSGEPVQYILGAWEFYGREFLLTRDTLIPRP' A
#
# COMPACT_ATOMS: atom_id res chain seq x y z
N MET A 1 19.76 -14.68 -21.26
CA MET A 1 19.24 -14.68 -19.88
C MET A 1 18.10 -13.69 -19.83
N GLU A 2 16.88 -14.20 -20.03
CA GLU A 2 15.68 -13.37 -20.02
C GLU A 2 15.49 -12.81 -18.62
N GLY A 3 15.46 -11.48 -18.51
CA GLY A 3 15.13 -10.79 -17.28
C GLY A 3 13.73 -11.24 -16.87
N LEU A 4 13.62 -11.81 -15.67
CA LEU A 4 12.33 -12.05 -15.02
C LEU A 4 11.63 -10.69 -14.98
N GLY A 5 10.69 -10.44 -15.90
CA GLY A 5 10.02 -9.16 -16.02
C GLY A 5 9.35 -8.84 -14.69
N PHE A 6 9.88 -7.88 -13.95
CA PHE A 6 9.30 -7.45 -12.69
C PHE A 6 7.95 -6.80 -12.99
N ARG A 7 6.88 -7.58 -12.90
CA ARG A 7 5.53 -7.05 -13.02
C ARG A 7 5.25 -6.21 -11.79
N ARG A 8 4.95 -4.93 -12.00
CA ARG A 8 4.47 -4.04 -10.94
C ARG A 8 3.22 -4.66 -10.32
N SER A 9 3.30 -5.00 -9.04
CA SER A 9 2.13 -5.41 -8.27
C SER A 9 1.42 -4.15 -7.76
N HIS A 10 0.15 -3.99 -8.13
CA HIS A 10 -0.68 -2.90 -7.65
C HIS A 10 -0.73 -2.83 -6.12
N GLU A 11 -0.74 -3.98 -5.44
CA GLU A 11 -0.75 -4.07 -3.98
C GLU A 11 0.62 -3.67 -3.38
N ALA A 12 1.72 -4.03 -4.03
CA ALA A 12 3.05 -3.61 -3.58
C ALA A 12 3.20 -2.08 -3.61
N GLU A 13 2.70 -1.43 -4.67
CA GLU A 13 2.70 0.02 -4.77
C GLU A 13 1.90 0.69 -3.66
N ILE A 14 0.77 0.09 -3.26
CA ILE A 14 -0.05 0.61 -2.16
C ILE A 14 0.76 0.62 -0.87
N PHE A 15 1.40 -0.49 -0.52
CA PHE A 15 2.20 -0.56 0.71
C PHE A 15 3.41 0.36 0.68
N VAL A 16 4.14 0.41 -0.44
CA VAL A 16 5.31 1.30 -0.59
C VAL A 16 4.88 2.77 -0.52
N SER A 17 3.80 3.14 -1.21
CA SER A 17 3.24 4.50 -1.16
C SER A 17 2.87 4.91 0.26
N HIS A 18 2.16 4.04 0.98
CA HIS A 18 1.74 4.28 2.35
C HIS A 18 2.93 4.42 3.31
N LEU A 19 3.90 3.51 3.26
CA LEU A 19 5.05 3.53 4.15
C LEU A 19 6.02 4.69 3.86
N ALA A 20 6.23 5.02 2.57
CA ALA A 20 7.11 6.10 2.17
C ALA A 20 6.47 7.49 2.29
N GLY A 21 5.14 7.57 2.47
CA GLY A 21 4.39 8.84 2.44
C GLY A 21 4.44 9.50 1.07
N ILE A 22 4.57 8.72 -0.01
CA ILE A 22 4.68 9.20 -1.39
C ILE A 22 3.41 8.80 -2.13
N PRO A 23 2.67 9.72 -2.77
CA PRO A 23 1.51 9.36 -3.59
C PRO A 23 1.89 8.35 -4.67
N ARG A 24 1.01 7.38 -4.95
CA ARG A 24 1.26 6.31 -5.94
C ARG A 24 1.66 6.83 -7.32
N SER A 25 1.06 7.94 -7.75
CA SER A 25 1.36 8.62 -9.02
C SER A 25 2.81 9.13 -9.11
N ARG A 26 3.47 9.34 -7.96
CA ARG A 26 4.83 9.85 -7.88
C ARG A 26 5.90 8.77 -7.68
N LEU A 27 5.52 7.52 -7.38
CA LEU A 27 6.49 6.46 -7.10
C LEU A 27 7.53 6.25 -8.21
N SER A 28 7.14 6.39 -9.47
CA SER A 28 8.08 6.25 -10.61
C SER A 28 9.05 7.43 -10.69
N LEU A 29 8.60 8.64 -10.34
CA LEU A 29 9.41 9.86 -10.38
C LEU A 29 10.40 9.90 -9.20
N ASP A 30 9.95 9.43 -8.04
CA ASP A 30 10.71 9.40 -6.79
C ASP A 30 11.40 8.03 -6.57
N ALA A 31 11.59 7.21 -7.61
CA ALA A 31 12.09 5.83 -7.49
C ALA A 31 13.52 5.72 -6.90
N GLY A 32 14.33 6.77 -7.03
CA GLY A 32 15.67 6.86 -6.44
C GLY A 32 15.71 7.55 -5.08
N ARG A 33 14.55 7.95 -4.52
CA ARG A 33 14.48 8.63 -3.24
C ARG A 33 14.78 7.67 -2.11
N GLU A 34 15.78 8.01 -1.30
CA GLU A 34 16.05 7.29 -0.06
C GLU A 34 14.95 7.57 0.97
N VAL A 35 14.58 6.52 1.69
CA VAL A 35 13.66 6.56 2.83
C VAL A 35 14.34 5.93 4.03
N GLY A 36 13.86 6.23 5.24
CA GLY A 36 14.36 5.57 6.45
C GLY A 36 14.13 4.05 6.43
N ASP A 37 14.61 3.36 7.47
CA ASP A 37 14.34 1.93 7.61
C ASP A 37 12.85 1.69 7.92
N LEU A 38 12.15 1.13 6.93
CA LEU A 38 10.73 0.80 7.02
C LEU A 38 10.49 -0.71 7.21
N THR A 39 11.55 -1.49 7.47
CA THR A 39 11.49 -2.97 7.51
C THR A 39 10.49 -3.48 8.54
N VAL A 40 10.51 -2.91 9.74
CA VAL A 40 9.60 -3.33 10.84
C VAL A 40 8.15 -3.02 10.48
N ALA A 41 7.89 -1.81 9.96
CA ALA A 41 6.55 -1.40 9.55
C ALA A 41 6.03 -2.28 8.39
N LEU A 42 6.86 -2.50 7.36
CA LEU A 42 6.52 -3.37 6.23
C LEU A 42 6.20 -4.80 6.68
N ARG A 43 7.03 -5.39 7.56
CA ARG A 43 6.76 -6.72 8.11
C ARG A 43 5.43 -6.78 8.86
N SER A 44 5.08 -5.73 9.60
CA SER A 44 3.80 -5.64 10.30
C SER A 44 2.61 -5.64 9.33
N LEU A 45 2.66 -4.81 8.29
CA LEU A 45 1.61 -4.75 7.26
C LEU A 45 1.47 -6.08 6.51
N LEU A 46 2.60 -6.68 6.12
CA LEU A 46 2.61 -7.96 5.41
C LEU A 46 2.08 -9.09 6.27
N ARG A 47 2.41 -9.15 7.57
CA ARG A 47 1.84 -10.14 8.50
C ARG A 47 0.32 -10.09 8.53
N ARG A 48 -0.26 -8.88 8.67
CA ARG A 48 -1.71 -8.66 8.62
C ARG A 48 -2.30 -9.08 7.26
N ARG A 49 -1.60 -8.75 6.17
CA ARG A 49 -2.05 -9.10 4.82
C ARG A 49 -2.06 -10.60 4.58
N PHE A 50 -1.04 -11.30 5.04
CA PHE A 50 -0.93 -12.76 4.95
C PHE A 50 -1.94 -13.49 5.85
N SER A 51 -2.41 -12.87 6.94
CA SER A 51 -3.53 -13.41 7.71
C SER A 51 -4.91 -13.19 7.06
N GLY A 52 -4.95 -12.67 5.83
CA GLY A 52 -6.19 -12.43 5.09
C GLY A 52 -6.88 -11.11 5.42
N GLU A 53 -6.25 -10.21 6.19
CA GLU A 53 -6.83 -8.89 6.43
C GLU A 53 -6.83 -8.07 5.12
N PRO A 54 -7.98 -7.47 4.74
CA PRO A 54 -8.06 -6.60 3.56
C PRO A 54 -7.08 -5.43 3.66
N VAL A 55 -6.45 -5.07 2.53
CA VAL A 55 -5.48 -3.97 2.48
C VAL A 55 -6.06 -2.67 3.02
N GLN A 56 -7.33 -2.38 2.76
CA GLN A 56 -8.01 -1.17 3.18
C GLN A 56 -8.09 -1.04 4.72
N TYR A 57 -8.33 -2.13 5.45
CA TYR A 57 -8.27 -2.14 6.92
C TYR A 57 -6.84 -2.10 7.45
N ILE A 58 -5.88 -2.61 6.67
CA ILE A 58 -4.46 -2.52 7.01
C ILE A 58 -4.01 -1.06 7.03
N LEU A 59 -4.39 -0.30 5.99
CA LEU A 59 -4.06 1.13 5.86
C LEU A 59 -4.92 2.04 6.75
N GLY A 60 -6.12 1.59 7.13
CA GLY A 60 -7.03 2.34 8.00
C GLY A 60 -7.76 3.49 7.31
N ALA A 61 -7.50 3.73 6.03
CA ALA A 61 -8.22 4.69 5.21
C ALA A 61 -8.23 4.25 3.73
N TRP A 62 -9.25 4.70 2.98
CA TRP A 62 -9.35 4.42 1.55
C TRP A 62 -10.05 5.55 0.80
N GLU A 63 -9.60 5.80 -0.44
CA GLU A 63 -10.24 6.77 -1.33
C GLU A 63 -11.45 6.12 -2.03
N PHE A 64 -12.57 6.85 -2.04
CA PHE A 64 -13.78 6.48 -2.76
C PHE A 64 -14.48 7.72 -3.31
N TYR A 65 -14.70 7.76 -4.63
CA TYR A 65 -15.22 8.93 -5.36
C TYR A 65 -14.53 10.26 -4.99
N GLY A 66 -13.19 10.25 -4.93
CA GLY A 66 -12.39 11.45 -4.65
C GLY A 66 -12.46 11.93 -3.19
N ARG A 67 -12.97 11.12 -2.27
CA ARG A 67 -12.99 11.39 -0.83
C ARG A 67 -12.27 10.30 -0.07
N GLU A 68 -11.49 10.68 0.93
CA GLU A 68 -10.86 9.74 1.85
C GLU A 68 -11.83 9.38 2.97
N PHE A 69 -11.97 8.08 3.24
CA PHE A 69 -12.76 7.56 4.35
C PHE A 69 -11.85 6.82 5.30
N LEU A 70 -12.03 7.06 6.60
CA LEU A 70 -11.42 6.24 7.65
C LEU A 70 -12.13 4.90 7.70
N LEU A 71 -11.36 3.83 7.81
CA LEU A 71 -11.85 2.46 7.83
C LEU A 71 -11.38 1.74 9.08
N THR A 72 -12.32 1.05 9.70
CA THR A 72 -12.08 0.10 10.78
C THR A 72 -12.67 -1.25 10.41
N ARG A 73 -12.37 -2.28 11.20
CA ARG A 73 -12.94 -3.62 11.01
C ARG A 73 -14.47 -3.66 11.16
N ASP A 74 -15.06 -2.64 11.77
CA ASP A 74 -16.50 -2.49 11.99
C ASP A 74 -17.21 -1.76 10.84
N THR A 75 -16.47 -1.25 9.86
CA THR A 75 -17.01 -0.58 8.67
C THR A 75 -17.04 -1.50 7.47
N LEU A 76 -17.85 -1.19 6.46
CA LEU A 76 -17.77 -1.85 5.16
C LEU A 76 -16.70 -1.19 4.30
N ILE A 77 -15.96 -1.98 3.52
CA ILE A 77 -15.04 -1.47 2.50
C ILE A 77 -15.87 -0.92 1.33
N PRO A 78 -15.74 0.38 0.98
CA PRO A 78 -16.44 0.97 -0.17
C PRO A 78 -16.09 0.24 -1.47
N ARG A 79 -17.11 -0.07 -2.28
CA ARG A 79 -16.97 -0.72 -3.59
C ARG A 79 -17.44 0.25 -4.67
N PRO A 80 -16.71 0.38 -5.80
CA PRO A 80 -17.19 1.13 -6.97
C PRO A 80 -18.50 0.60 -7.53
#